data_AF-A0A2N1C1W4-F1
#
_entry.id   AF-A0A2N1C1W4-F1
#
_cell.length_a   1.000
_cell.length_b   1.000
_cell.length_c   1.000
_cell.angle_alpha   90.00
_cell.angle_beta   90.00
_cell.angle_gamma   90.00
#
_symmetry.space_group_name_H-M   'P 1'
#
loop_
_entity.id
_entity.type
_entity.pdbx_description
1 polymer ?
#
loop_
_entity_poly.entity_id
_entity_poly.type
_entity_poly.pdbx_seq_one_letter_code
_entity_poly.pdbx_strand_id
1 'polypeptide(L)'
;MYSTHAEIRMQQRAISPSTIEVLLDFGEVEFHHGCEIFSLRKSLCKKLVPLKLISKSLLEKVTGIYVVMKGDRIITVGHRYRRFKRSRK
;
A
#
# COMPACT_ATOMS: atom_id res chain seq x y z
N MET A 1 11.45 -5.20 6.94
CA MET A 1 11.84 -6.55 6.43
C MET A 1 10.61 -7.26 5.86
N TYR A 2 10.75 -7.99 4.74
CA TYR A 2 9.63 -8.78 4.18
C TYR A 2 9.48 -10.14 4.86
N SER A 3 8.25 -10.64 4.97
CA SER A 3 8.00 -12.06 5.21
C SER A 3 8.08 -12.85 3.91
N THR A 4 8.38 -14.15 3.98
CA THR A 4 8.32 -15.05 2.81
C THR A 4 6.96 -14.99 2.11
N HIS A 5 5.88 -14.84 2.89
CA HIS A 5 4.54 -14.67 2.33
C HIS A 5 4.42 -13.36 1.53
N ALA A 6 4.96 -12.26 2.05
CA ALA A 6 4.95 -10.97 1.35
C ALA A 6 5.76 -11.04 0.05
N GLU A 7 6.96 -11.61 0.07
CA GLU A 7 7.82 -11.77 -1.11
C GLU A 7 7.12 -12.56 -2.23
N ILE A 8 6.52 -13.70 -1.88
CA ILE A 8 5.74 -14.51 -2.82
C ILE A 8 4.58 -13.71 -3.40
N ARG A 9 3.85 -12.95 -2.56
CA ARG A 9 2.72 -12.12 -3.03
C ARG A 9 3.17 -10.96 -3.92
N MET A 10 4.32 -10.35 -3.64
CA MET A 10 4.91 -9.31 -4.48
C MET A 10 5.15 -9.85 -5.88
N GLN A 11 5.81 -11.01 -5.98
CA GLN A 11 6.12 -11.65 -7.25
C GLN A 11 4.85 -12.03 -8.02
N GLN A 12 3.90 -12.71 -7.37
CA GLN A 12 2.64 -13.16 -7.99
C GLN A 12 1.78 -12.01 -8.52
N ARG A 13 1.92 -10.80 -7.96
CA ARG A 13 1.06 -9.66 -8.25
C ARG A 13 1.77 -8.53 -8.99
N ALA A 14 3.03 -8.76 -9.40
CA ALA A 14 3.89 -7.77 -10.03
C ALA A 14 3.96 -6.45 -9.23
N ILE A 15 4.07 -6.55 -7.90
CA ILE A 15 4.21 -5.41 -7.00
C ILE A 15 5.69 -5.20 -6.74
N SER A 16 6.24 -4.08 -7.21
CA SER A 16 7.65 -3.74 -7.03
C SER A 16 7.95 -3.24 -5.61
N PRO A 17 9.18 -3.39 -5.11
CA PRO A 17 9.62 -2.76 -3.86
C PRO A 17 9.38 -1.23 -3.84
N SER A 18 9.65 -0.54 -4.95
CA SER A 18 9.40 0.90 -5.08
C SER A 18 7.93 1.29 -4.89
N THR A 19 6.99 0.40 -5.23
CA THR A 19 5.56 0.63 -4.98
C THR A 19 5.26 0.58 -3.48
N ILE A 20 5.94 -0.31 -2.75
CA ILE A 20 5.80 -0.47 -1.30
C ILE A 20 6.39 0.74 -0.58
N GLU A 21 7.59 1.17 -0.97
CA GLU A 21 8.25 2.39 -0.42
C GLU A 21 7.32 3.60 -0.52
N VAL A 22 6.70 3.85 -1.68
CA VAL A 22 5.74 4.94 -1.85
C VAL A 22 4.53 4.82 -0.90
N LEU A 23 4.05 3.60 -0.65
CA LEU A 23 2.95 3.37 0.29
C LEU A 23 3.35 3.60 1.74
N LEU A 24 4.61 3.34 2.10
CA LEU A 24 5.11 3.60 3.45
C LEU A 24 5.37 5.10 3.66
N ASP A 25 5.89 5.79 2.64
CA ASP A 25 6.25 7.22 2.73
C ASP A 25 5.02 8.15 2.63
N PHE A 26 4.08 7.81 1.74
CA PHE A 26 2.96 8.70 1.40
C PHE A 26 1.58 8.07 1.62
N GLY A 27 1.51 6.80 2.00
CA GLY A 27 0.24 6.13 2.25
C GLY A 27 -0.44 6.61 3.53
N GLU A 28 -1.75 6.40 3.59
CA GLU A 28 -2.47 6.51 4.86
C GLU A 28 -2.38 5.17 5.59
N VAL A 29 -2.23 5.23 6.92
CA VAL A 29 -2.21 4.05 7.79
C VAL A 29 -3.59 3.83 8.45
N GLU A 30 -4.04 2.58 8.43
CA GLU A 30 -5.22 2.10 9.17
C GLU A 30 -4.81 0.96 10.10
N PHE A 31 -5.16 1.04 11.38
CA PHE A 31 -4.86 -0.02 12.34
C PHE A 31 -5.99 -1.05 12.41
N HIS A 32 -5.67 -2.33 12.29
CA HIS A 32 -6.64 -3.42 12.35
C HIS A 32 -6.03 -4.70 12.92
N HIS A 33 -6.63 -5.23 14.00
CA HIS A 33 -6.16 -6.45 14.72
C HIS A 33 -4.65 -6.45 15.01
N GLY A 34 -4.10 -5.32 15.48
CA GLY A 34 -2.68 -5.19 15.81
C GLY A 34 -1.75 -5.17 14.58
N CYS A 35 -2.29 -4.95 13.39
CA CYS A 35 -1.54 -4.71 12.16
C CYS A 35 -1.78 -3.28 11.67
N GLU A 36 -0.80 -2.75 10.94
CA GLU A 36 -0.87 -1.49 10.20
C GLU A 36 -1.13 -1.78 8.74
N ILE A 37 -2.14 -1.14 8.16
CA ILE A 37 -2.49 -1.29 6.76
C ILE A 37 -2.21 0.04 6.05
N PHE A 38 -1.18 0.06 5.23
CA PHE A 38 -0.81 1.21 4.40
C PHE A 38 -1.52 1.13 3.07
N SER A 39 -2.21 2.20 2.66
CA SER A 39 -2.81 2.31 1.33
C SER A 39 -2.93 3.76 0.90
N LEU A 40 -2.90 4.02 -0.41
CA LEU A 40 -3.02 5.38 -0.93
C LEU A 40 -4.47 5.69 -1.33
N ARG A 41 -5.03 6.80 -0.83
CA ARG A 41 -6.35 7.27 -1.24
C ARG A 41 -6.27 8.12 -2.50
N LYS A 42 -7.25 7.94 -3.40
CA LYS A 42 -7.40 8.72 -4.64
C LYS A 42 -7.45 10.24 -4.41
N SER A 43 -7.87 10.69 -3.22
CA SER A 43 -7.86 12.10 -2.82
C SER A 43 -6.45 12.63 -2.54
N LEU A 44 -5.58 11.82 -1.93
CA LEU A 44 -4.20 12.18 -1.64
C LEU A 44 -3.36 12.23 -2.92
N CYS A 45 -3.66 11.35 -3.87
CA CYS A 45 -3.12 11.36 -5.22
C CYS A 45 -3.19 12.74 -5.90
N LYS A 46 -4.34 13.42 -5.77
CA LYS A 46 -4.58 14.75 -6.37
C LYS A 46 -3.69 15.85 -5.77
N LYS A 47 -3.14 15.62 -4.57
CA LYS A 47 -2.23 16.55 -3.90
C LYS A 47 -0.76 16.25 -4.21
N LEU A 48 -0.38 14.97 -4.28
CA LEU A 48 1.03 14.56 -4.43
C LEU A 48 1.58 14.80 -5.85
N VAL A 49 0.74 14.67 -6.90
CA VAL A 49 1.18 14.86 -8.30
C VAL A 49 1.54 16.32 -8.60
N PRO A 50 0.73 17.34 -8.25
CA PRO A 50 1.12 18.75 -8.43
C PRO A 50 2.40 19.13 -7.68
N LEU A 51 2.65 18.50 -6.52
CA LEU A 51 3.86 18.71 -5.71
C LEU A 51 5.11 18.01 -6.29
N LYS A 52 4.98 17.27 -7.40
CA LYS A 52 6.05 16.48 -8.03
C LYS A 52 6.72 15.46 -7.11
N LEU A 53 6.05 15.06 -6.02
CA LEU A 53 6.56 14.07 -5.07
C LEU A 53 6.49 12.65 -5.64
N ILE A 54 5.52 12.39 -6.53
CA ILE A 54 5.35 11.12 -7.24
C ILE A 54 4.92 11.38 -8.69
N SER A 55 5.32 10.51 -9.61
CA SER A 55 4.86 10.59 -11.00
C SER A 55 3.41 10.10 -11.14
N LYS A 56 2.70 10.60 -12.14
CA LYS A 56 1.32 10.16 -12.43
C LYS A 56 1.25 8.65 -12.77
N SER A 57 2.26 8.12 -13.46
CA SER A 57 2.33 6.70 -13.81
C SER A 57 2.58 5.81 -12.59
N LEU A 58 3.45 6.23 -11.67
CA LEU A 58 3.68 5.51 -10.42
C LEU A 58 2.42 5.56 -9.53
N LEU A 59 1.75 6.71 -9.51
CA LEU A 59 0.49 6.88 -8.80
C LEU A 59 -0.59 5.90 -9.27
N GLU A 60 -0.78 5.75 -10.59
CA GLU A 60 -1.77 4.83 -11.14
C GLU A 60 -1.48 3.38 -10.74
N LYS A 61 -0.20 2.99 -10.68
CA LYS A 61 0.23 1.66 -10.21
C LYS A 61 -0.03 1.45 -8.72
N VAL A 62 0.27 2.47 -7.89
CA VAL A 62 0.13 2.40 -6.43
C VAL A 62 -1.35 2.49 -6.00
N THR A 63 -2.19 3.13 -6.81
CA THR A 63 -3.62 3.30 -6.52
C THR A 63 -4.33 1.95 -6.56
N GLY A 64 -4.73 1.47 -5.38
CA GLY A 64 -5.33 0.15 -5.25
C GLY A 64 -4.35 -0.92 -4.84
N ILE A 65 -3.15 -0.59 -4.36
CA ILE A 65 -2.29 -1.52 -3.64
C ILE A 65 -2.36 -1.20 -2.14
N TYR A 66 -2.20 -2.23 -1.31
CA TYR A 66 -2.04 -2.09 0.13
C TYR A 66 -0.91 -2.97 0.65
N VAL A 67 -0.32 -2.52 1.75
CA VAL A 67 0.74 -3.21 2.49
C VAL A 67 0.24 -3.43 3.90
N VAL A 68 0.42 -4.63 4.44
CA VAL A 68 0.10 -4.96 5.83
C VAL A 68 1.39 -5.19 6.59
N MET A 69 1.59 -4.42 7.65
CA MET A 69 2.73 -4.50 8.55
C MET A 69 2.30 -4.91 9.94
N LYS A 70 3.24 -5.49 10.67
CA LYS A 70 3.13 -5.75 12.11
C LYS A 70 4.48 -5.39 12.73
N GLY A 71 4.57 -4.20 13.33
CA GLY A 71 5.87 -3.60 13.66
C GLY A 71 6.70 -3.43 12.39
N ASP A 72 8.00 -3.71 12.45
CA ASP A 72 8.92 -3.46 11.32
C ASP A 72 8.89 -4.52 10.20
N ARG A 73 7.91 -5.44 10.26
CA ARG A 73 7.79 -6.56 9.32
C ARG A 73 6.57 -6.43 8.43
N ILE A 74 6.80 -6.52 7.11
CA ILE A 74 5.76 -6.60 6.10
C ILE A 74 5.24 -8.03 6.03
N ILE A 75 4.00 -8.23 6.45
CA ILE A 75 3.36 -9.53 6.54
C ILE A 75 2.73 -9.92 5.20
N THR A 76 2.08 -8.97 4.51
CA THR A 76 1.50 -9.24 3.19
C THR A 76 1.35 -7.96 2.37
N VAL A 77 1.19 -8.12 1.06
CA VAL A 77 0.89 -7.05 0.11
C VAL A 77 -0.17 -7.51 -0.87
N GLY A 78 -0.97 -6.61 -1.42
CA GLY A 78 -1.96 -7.00 -2.41
C GLY A 78 -2.64 -5.86 -3.13
N HIS A 79 -3.37 -6.23 -4.17
CA HIS A 79 -4.29 -5.35 -4.87
C HIS A 79 -5.64 -5.32 -4.16
N ARG A 80 -6.22 -4.12 -4.13
CA ARG A 80 -7.50 -3.77 -3.53
C ARG A 80 -8.50 -3.57 -4.67
N TYR A 81 -9.16 -4.66 -5.03
CA TYR A 81 -10.21 -4.65 -6.05
C TYR A 81 -11.56 -4.13 -5.52
N ARG A 82 -11.73 -4.02 -4.19
CA ARG A 82 -12.95 -3.52 -3.54
C ARG A 82 -12.62 -2.55 -2.41
N ARG A 83 -13.54 -1.63 -2.11
CA ARG A 83 -13.41 -0.71 -0.96
C ARG A 83 -13.40 -1.53 0.33
N PHE A 84 -12.43 -1.29 1.21
CA PHE A 84 -12.43 -1.90 2.53
C PHE A 84 -13.68 -1.48 3.30
N LYS A 85 -14.36 -2.44 3.93
CA LYS A 85 -15.51 -2.14 4.80
C LYS A 85 -14.99 -1.33 5.99
N ARG A 86 -15.59 -0.16 6.23
CA ARG A 86 -15.25 0.72 7.36
C ARG A 86 -15.58 0.12 8.72
N SER A 87 -16.53 -0.84 8.77
CA SER A 87 -16.75 -1.70 9.91
C SER A 87 -16.43 -3.14 9.53
N ARG A 88 -15.40 -3.69 10.16
CA ARG A 88 -15.12 -5.12 10.17
C ARG A 88 -15.42 -5.58 11.59
N LYS A 89 -16.58 -6.19 11.78
CA LYS A 89 -16.91 -6.95 13.00
C LYS A 89 -16.16 -8.26 12.96
#